data_AF-A0A7S0YQE0-F1
#
_entry.id   AF-A0A7S0YQE0-F1
#
_cell.length_a   1.000
_cell.length_b   1.000
_cell.length_c   1.000
_cell.angle_alpha   90.00
_cell.angle_beta   90.00
_cell.angle_gamma   90.00
#
_symmetry.space_group_name_H-M   'P 1'
#
loop_
_entity.id
_entity.type
_entity.pdbx_description
1 polymer ?
#
loop_
_entity_poly.entity_id
_entity_poly.type
_entity_poly.pdbx_seq_one_letter_code
_entity_poly.pdbx_strand_id
1 'polypeptide(L)'
;MAPNPKENGCGTMSKSVPVVDVANLTPETFWKDYVSQRQAVRIRGHFTDATWTASARWTLPYLKEQAGDSAVIIESRDPTTRRFGAGIRKRSSFGAFLDQVAAGDSSVYLSSCEPPIHPEDDRPEVLAPPLSSVDLRKDFPLRPEIAGHLIPQQINLWMGASSKEGSSSGLHHDFHDNIYVLLHGRKRFRILPPEEIRRLYTYGKPEKVYDNGRIVYEGQGDVLEDGAEASEVKLWRRRYQAEREVAAAEADVTMGITSGPSRLKAALAKLDKVEEAELEELLDEEDEDEDEDEDE
;
A
#
# COMPACT_ATOMS: atom_id res chain seq x y z
N MET A 1 -45.25 -27.33 17.67
CA MET A 1 -44.70 -27.30 16.29
C MET A 1 -44.30 -25.86 16.01
N ALA A 2 -43.00 -25.57 16.10
CA ALA A 2 -42.47 -24.24 15.82
C ALA A 2 -42.41 -24.02 14.30
N PRO A 3 -42.75 -22.83 13.80
CA PRO A 3 -42.73 -22.54 12.37
C PRO A 3 -41.28 -22.43 11.85
N ASN A 4 -41.06 -22.96 10.64
CA ASN A 4 -39.80 -22.95 9.89
C ASN A 4 -39.17 -21.54 9.84
N PRO A 5 -37.85 -21.39 10.10
CA PRO A 5 -37.16 -20.17 9.78
C PRO A 5 -37.08 -20.01 8.27
N LYS A 6 -37.49 -18.83 7.82
CA LYS A 6 -37.42 -18.36 6.44
C LYS A 6 -36.03 -18.63 5.87
N GLU A 7 -36.02 -19.24 4.69
CA GLU A 7 -34.88 -19.21 3.77
C GLU A 7 -34.53 -17.75 3.53
N ASN A 8 -33.53 -17.24 4.24
CA ASN A 8 -32.88 -16.00 3.88
C ASN A 8 -32.20 -16.26 2.55
N GLY A 9 -32.78 -15.71 1.48
CA GLY A 9 -32.25 -15.77 0.14
C GLY A 9 -30.77 -15.42 0.14
N CYS A 10 -29.94 -16.44 -0.03
CA CYS A 10 -28.57 -16.29 -0.45
C CYS A 10 -28.65 -15.78 -1.90
N GLY A 11 -28.76 -14.45 -2.03
CA GLY A 11 -28.66 -13.77 -3.31
C GLY A 11 -27.31 -14.15 -3.90
N THR A 12 -27.34 -14.97 -4.95
CA THR A 12 -26.18 -15.36 -5.74
C THR A 12 -25.54 -14.13 -6.35
N MET A 13 -24.66 -13.42 -5.62
CA MET A 13 -23.80 -12.41 -6.22
C MET A 13 -22.54 -13.06 -6.78
N SER A 14 -22.71 -13.93 -7.77
CA SER A 14 -21.65 -14.14 -8.76
C SER A 14 -21.72 -12.98 -9.76
N LYS A 15 -21.40 -11.78 -9.30
CA LYS A 15 -21.12 -10.67 -10.23
C LYS A 15 -19.71 -10.90 -10.75
N SER A 16 -19.57 -11.18 -12.05
CA SER A 16 -18.27 -11.15 -12.69
C SER A 16 -17.67 -9.75 -12.53
N VAL A 17 -16.38 -9.66 -12.21
CA VAL A 17 -15.66 -8.38 -12.16
C VAL A 17 -15.84 -7.64 -13.50
N PRO A 18 -16.30 -6.37 -13.51
CA PRO A 18 -16.48 -5.61 -14.74
C PRO A 18 -15.17 -5.53 -15.51
N VAL A 19 -15.28 -5.49 -16.84
CA VAL A 19 -14.13 -5.51 -17.74
C VAL A 19 -14.21 -4.33 -18.69
N VAL A 20 -13.15 -3.53 -18.72
CA VAL A 20 -13.04 -2.33 -19.56
C VAL A 20 -11.69 -2.33 -20.27
N ASP A 21 -11.61 -1.77 -21.47
CA ASP A 21 -10.33 -1.58 -22.17
C ASP A 21 -9.69 -0.26 -21.71
N VAL A 22 -8.37 -0.24 -21.50
CA VAL A 22 -7.63 0.92 -20.98
C VAL A 22 -7.86 2.19 -21.81
N ALA A 23 -8.03 2.05 -23.12
CA ALA A 23 -8.29 3.17 -24.05
C ALA A 23 -9.64 3.87 -23.80
N ASN A 24 -10.55 3.25 -23.04
CA ASN A 24 -11.86 3.80 -22.70
C ASN A 24 -11.89 4.40 -21.28
N LEU A 25 -10.74 4.48 -20.60
CA LEU A 25 -10.63 5.07 -19.28
C LEU A 25 -9.90 6.40 -19.34
N THR A 26 -10.49 7.40 -18.71
CA THR A 26 -9.81 8.61 -18.23
C THR A 26 -9.60 8.52 -16.73
N PRO A 27 -8.69 9.31 -16.13
CA PRO A 27 -8.52 9.34 -14.68
C PRO A 27 -9.82 9.63 -13.91
N GLU A 28 -10.67 10.53 -14.44
CA GLU A 28 -11.94 10.91 -13.84
C GLU A 28 -12.95 9.77 -13.88
N THR A 29 -13.07 9.09 -15.03
CA THR A 29 -13.97 7.93 -15.15
C THR A 29 -13.48 6.75 -14.32
N PHE A 30 -12.17 6.51 -14.25
CA PHE A 30 -11.60 5.48 -13.40
C PHE A 30 -11.91 5.73 -11.92
N TRP A 31 -11.73 6.98 -11.47
CA TRP A 31 -12.06 7.38 -10.10
C TRP A 31 -13.56 7.26 -9.80
N LYS A 32 -14.39 7.88 -10.64
CA LYS A 32 -15.83 7.98 -10.42
C LYS A 32 -16.52 6.63 -10.47
N ASP A 33 -16.20 5.79 -11.44
CA ASP A 33 -16.96 4.57 -11.70
C ASP A 33 -16.42 3.36 -10.93
N TYR A 34 -15.16 3.39 -10.47
CA TYR A 34 -14.52 2.25 -9.81
C TYR A 34 -13.94 2.58 -8.44
N VAL A 35 -12.97 3.51 -8.35
CA VAL A 35 -12.24 3.77 -7.08
C VAL A 35 -13.18 4.29 -5.99
N SER A 36 -13.94 5.35 -6.28
CA SER A 36 -14.89 5.95 -5.34
C SER A 36 -16.07 5.03 -4.97
N GLN A 37 -16.33 4.01 -5.79
CA GLN A 37 -17.39 3.02 -5.57
C GLN A 37 -16.87 1.75 -4.88
N ARG A 38 -15.56 1.68 -4.57
CA ARG A 38 -14.87 0.47 -4.06
C ARG A 38 -15.15 -0.77 -4.91
N GLN A 39 -15.26 -0.57 -6.22
CA GLN A 39 -15.62 -1.60 -7.19
C GLN A 39 -14.38 -2.09 -7.93
N ALA A 40 -14.01 -3.36 -7.70
CA ALA A 40 -12.95 -4.00 -8.47
C ALA A 40 -13.27 -4.00 -9.98
N VAL A 41 -12.25 -3.80 -10.81
CA VAL A 41 -12.35 -3.78 -12.27
C VAL A 41 -11.16 -4.46 -12.93
N ARG A 42 -11.41 -5.19 -14.03
CA ARG A 42 -10.35 -5.75 -14.88
C ARG A 42 -10.14 -4.85 -16.09
N ILE A 43 -9.01 -4.16 -16.11
CA ILE A 43 -8.61 -3.30 -17.23
C ILE A 43 -7.84 -4.16 -18.25
N ARG A 44 -8.29 -4.18 -19.50
CA ARG A 44 -7.58 -4.85 -20.60
C ARG A 44 -6.60 -3.88 -21.26
N GLY A 45 -5.43 -4.39 -21.59
CA GLY A 45 -4.32 -3.61 -22.12
C GLY A 45 -3.31 -3.26 -21.04
N HIS A 46 -2.34 -2.44 -21.41
CA HIS A 46 -1.33 -1.89 -20.51
C HIS A 46 -1.47 -0.38 -20.43
N PHE A 47 -0.76 0.25 -19.49
CA PHE A 47 -0.72 1.71 -19.42
C PHE A 47 -0.23 2.31 -20.74
N THR A 48 -0.82 3.44 -21.11
CA THR A 48 -0.53 4.17 -22.34
C THR A 48 0.49 5.29 -22.13
N ASP A 49 0.97 5.47 -20.90
CA ASP A 49 2.00 6.41 -20.53
C ASP A 49 3.25 6.27 -21.42
N ALA A 50 3.82 7.39 -21.86
CA ALA A 50 4.97 7.38 -22.76
C ALA A 50 6.21 6.66 -22.19
N THR A 51 6.36 6.66 -20.86
CA THR A 51 7.46 5.98 -20.17
C THR A 51 7.19 4.49 -19.96
N TRP A 52 5.97 4.00 -20.18
CA TRP A 52 5.64 2.59 -20.01
C TRP A 52 6.23 1.75 -21.14
N THR A 53 7.39 1.16 -20.86
CA THR A 53 8.08 0.24 -21.77
C THR A 53 8.23 -1.16 -21.20
N ALA A 54 7.89 -1.35 -19.92
CA ALA A 54 8.00 -2.62 -19.19
C ALA A 54 7.36 -3.80 -19.96
N SER A 55 6.14 -3.64 -20.49
CA SER A 55 5.45 -4.70 -21.25
C SER A 55 6.19 -5.19 -22.49
N ALA A 56 7.00 -4.33 -23.11
CA ALA A 56 7.75 -4.65 -24.33
C ALA A 56 9.18 -5.12 -24.05
N ARG A 57 9.81 -4.61 -22.98
CA ARG A 57 11.24 -4.80 -22.71
C ARG A 57 11.53 -5.89 -21.69
N TRP A 58 10.63 -6.10 -20.72
CA TRP A 58 10.93 -6.95 -19.56
C TRP A 58 10.93 -8.43 -19.92
N THR A 59 12.13 -8.89 -20.24
CA THR A 59 12.50 -10.30 -20.39
C THR A 59 13.49 -10.67 -19.29
N LEU A 60 13.63 -11.97 -18.96
CA LEU A 60 14.60 -12.39 -17.94
C LEU A 60 16.04 -11.90 -18.24
N PRO A 61 16.56 -11.99 -19.49
CA PRO A 61 17.88 -11.45 -19.81
C PRO A 61 17.99 -9.94 -19.59
N TYR A 62 16.98 -9.17 -20.02
CA TYR A 62 16.98 -7.72 -19.84
C TYR A 62 16.95 -7.34 -18.35
N LEU A 63 16.07 -7.96 -17.57
CA LEU A 63 15.97 -7.71 -16.13
C LEU A 63 17.29 -8.04 -15.40
N LYS A 64 17.96 -9.12 -15.83
CA LYS A 64 19.26 -9.52 -15.29
C LYS A 64 20.36 -8.51 -15.65
N GLU A 65 20.35 -7.99 -16.87
CA GLU A 65 21.29 -6.96 -17.31
C GLU A 65 21.11 -5.65 -16.54
N GLN A 66 19.87 -5.19 -16.34
CA GLN A 66 19.59 -3.87 -15.76
C GLN A 66 19.63 -3.84 -14.21
N ALA A 67 19.39 -4.96 -13.55
CA ALA A 67 19.27 -5.00 -12.09
C ALA A 67 19.78 -6.29 -11.45
N GLY A 68 20.57 -7.11 -12.16
CA GLY A 68 21.01 -8.42 -11.67
C GLY A 68 21.76 -8.37 -10.34
N ASP A 69 22.49 -7.29 -10.08
CA ASP A 69 23.26 -7.11 -8.84
C ASP A 69 22.44 -6.57 -7.66
N SER A 70 21.18 -6.18 -7.88
CA SER A 70 20.30 -5.71 -6.81
C SER A 70 20.09 -6.80 -5.75
N ALA A 71 20.30 -6.44 -4.49
CA ALA A 71 19.99 -7.30 -3.36
C ALA A 71 18.47 -7.41 -3.19
N VAL A 72 17.95 -8.63 -3.17
CA VAL A 72 16.51 -8.91 -3.05
C VAL A 72 16.26 -9.95 -1.96
N ILE A 73 15.01 -9.95 -1.48
CA ILE A 73 14.50 -10.98 -0.56
C ILE A 73 13.62 -11.92 -1.36
N ILE A 74 13.95 -13.21 -1.31
CA ILE A 74 13.15 -14.26 -1.93
C ILE A 74 12.56 -15.16 -0.86
N GLU A 75 11.30 -15.51 -1.03
CA GLU A 75 10.60 -16.46 -0.19
C GLU A 75 10.76 -17.87 -0.76
N SER A 76 11.11 -18.82 0.11
CA SER A 76 11.12 -20.23 -0.22
C SER A 76 9.77 -20.85 0.17
N ARG A 77 9.28 -21.74 -0.69
CA ARG A 77 8.09 -22.53 -0.42
C ARG A 77 8.34 -23.42 0.79
N ASP A 78 7.39 -23.44 1.72
CA ASP A 78 7.46 -24.33 2.87
C ASP A 78 7.50 -25.80 2.43
N PRO A 79 8.45 -26.62 2.91
CA PRO A 79 8.63 -27.99 2.42
C PRO A 79 7.47 -28.91 2.80
N THR A 80 6.71 -28.57 3.85
CA THR A 80 5.64 -29.41 4.41
C THR A 80 4.30 -29.10 3.73
N THR A 81 3.87 -27.85 3.82
CA THR A 81 2.60 -27.33 3.29
C THR A 81 2.67 -27.05 1.79
N ARG A 82 3.88 -26.93 1.23
CA ARG A 82 4.14 -26.57 -0.16
C ARG A 82 3.51 -25.23 -0.54
N ARG A 83 3.45 -24.27 0.38
CA ARG A 83 2.89 -22.94 0.17
C ARG A 83 3.94 -21.85 0.40
N PHE A 84 3.72 -20.70 -0.23
CA PHE A 84 4.34 -19.44 0.17
C PHE A 84 3.47 -18.78 1.26
N GLY A 85 3.99 -17.78 1.95
CA GLY A 85 3.38 -17.14 3.11
C GLY A 85 3.77 -17.77 4.45
N ALA A 86 4.86 -18.56 4.50
CA ALA A 86 5.35 -19.19 5.73
C ALA A 86 6.50 -18.41 6.38
N GLY A 87 6.92 -17.28 5.78
CA GLY A 87 7.98 -16.44 6.34
C GLY A 87 9.41 -16.94 6.10
N ILE A 88 9.60 -18.00 5.31
CA ILE A 88 10.93 -18.55 5.01
C ILE A 88 11.62 -17.68 3.95
N ARG A 89 12.25 -16.59 4.41
CA ARG A 89 12.90 -15.59 3.55
C ARG A 89 14.42 -15.77 3.52
N LYS A 90 15.02 -15.59 2.34
CA LYS A 90 16.48 -15.58 2.16
C LYS A 90 16.91 -14.41 1.29
N ARG A 91 18.07 -13.82 1.61
CA ARG A 91 18.70 -12.78 0.76
C ARG A 91 19.36 -13.44 -0.46
N SER A 92 19.25 -12.79 -1.61
CA SER A 92 19.89 -13.21 -2.86
C SER A 92 20.18 -12.00 -3.75
N SER A 93 20.93 -12.19 -4.83
CA SER A 93 20.95 -11.21 -5.92
C SER A 93 19.79 -11.47 -6.87
N PHE A 94 19.26 -10.39 -7.48
CA PHE A 94 18.16 -10.53 -8.42
C PHE A 94 18.54 -11.41 -9.62
N GLY A 95 19.78 -11.33 -10.09
CA GLY A 95 20.29 -12.15 -11.19
C GLY A 95 20.32 -13.65 -10.86
N ALA A 96 20.73 -14.02 -9.65
CA ALA A 96 20.71 -15.42 -9.21
C ALA A 96 19.27 -15.95 -9.03
N PHE A 97 18.34 -15.09 -8.61
CA PHE A 97 16.91 -15.42 -8.60
C PHE A 97 16.36 -15.63 -10.02
N LEU A 98 16.71 -14.75 -10.97
CA LEU A 98 16.27 -14.88 -12.37
C LEU A 98 16.79 -16.17 -13.01
N ASP A 99 18.00 -16.63 -12.67
CA ASP A 99 18.53 -17.92 -13.13
C ASP A 99 17.70 -19.10 -12.62
N GLN A 100 17.26 -19.06 -11.35
CA GLN A 100 16.35 -20.07 -10.78
C GLN A 100 15.00 -20.09 -11.50
N VAL A 101 14.42 -18.92 -11.77
CA VAL A 101 13.16 -18.80 -12.52
C VAL A 101 13.31 -19.32 -13.95
N ALA A 102 14.42 -18.99 -14.63
CA ALA A 102 14.71 -19.47 -15.98
C ALA A 102 14.86 -21.00 -16.04
N ALA A 103 15.39 -21.61 -14.97
CA ALA A 103 15.49 -23.06 -14.82
C ALA A 103 14.15 -23.73 -14.46
N GLY A 104 13.07 -22.95 -14.24
CA GLY A 104 11.75 -23.45 -13.87
C GLY A 104 11.61 -23.79 -12.38
N ASP A 105 12.48 -23.27 -11.53
CA ASP A 105 12.38 -23.48 -10.09
C ASP A 105 11.15 -22.77 -9.51
N SER A 106 10.15 -23.56 -9.16
CA SER A 106 8.88 -23.11 -8.58
C SER A 106 8.86 -23.13 -7.04
N SER A 107 10.01 -23.38 -6.42
CA SER A 107 10.20 -23.36 -4.98
C SER A 107 10.54 -21.98 -4.43
N VAL A 108 10.86 -21.01 -5.29
CA VAL A 108 11.21 -19.64 -4.89
C VAL A 108 10.26 -18.61 -5.50
N TYR A 109 10.08 -17.52 -4.78
CA TYR A 109 9.23 -16.39 -5.19
C TYR A 109 9.85 -15.07 -4.72
N LEU A 110 9.88 -14.08 -5.61
CA LEU A 110 10.27 -12.72 -5.27
C LEU A 110 9.08 -12.07 -4.56
N SER A 111 9.29 -11.76 -3.27
CA SER A 111 8.32 -11.06 -2.44
C SER A 111 8.62 -9.56 -2.39
N SER A 112 7.74 -8.78 -1.75
CA SER A 112 7.98 -7.38 -1.44
C SER A 112 9.28 -7.24 -0.66
N CYS A 113 10.15 -6.35 -1.13
CA CYS A 113 11.30 -5.87 -0.37
C CYS A 113 10.91 -4.59 0.34
N GLU A 114 11.50 -4.35 1.51
CA GLU A 114 11.37 -3.07 2.19
C GLU A 114 12.03 -1.99 1.33
N PRO A 115 11.34 -0.88 1.06
CA PRO A 115 11.95 0.26 0.41
C PRO A 115 12.99 0.89 1.35
N PRO A 116 14.04 1.51 0.79
CA PRO A 116 14.96 2.31 1.58
C PRO A 116 14.21 3.48 2.23
N ILE A 117 14.72 3.92 3.38
CA ILE A 117 14.19 5.08 4.10
C ILE A 117 14.96 6.32 3.62
N HIS A 118 14.24 7.39 3.31
CA HIS A 118 14.80 8.65 2.88
C HIS A 118 15.47 9.36 4.08
N PRO A 119 16.75 9.76 3.97
CA PRO A 119 17.55 10.16 5.13
C PRO A 119 17.16 11.52 5.73
N GLU A 120 16.40 12.36 5.02
CA GLU A 120 16.06 13.71 5.50
C GLU A 120 14.74 13.78 6.27
N ASP A 121 13.79 12.91 5.96
CA ASP A 121 12.43 12.92 6.52
C ASP A 121 11.97 11.57 7.07
N ASP A 122 12.87 10.58 7.09
CA ASP A 122 12.66 9.23 7.61
C ASP A 122 11.47 8.48 6.96
N ARG A 123 11.13 8.86 5.72
CA ARG A 123 10.01 8.26 4.99
C ARG A 123 10.45 7.13 4.07
N PRO A 124 9.70 6.02 3.99
CA PRO A 124 9.99 4.97 3.02
C PRO A 124 9.87 5.49 1.59
N GLU A 125 10.83 5.14 0.75
CA GLU A 125 10.72 5.38 -0.69
C GLU A 125 9.57 4.57 -1.31
N VAL A 126 9.07 5.03 -2.45
CA VAL A 126 8.01 4.32 -3.19
C VAL A 126 8.50 3.01 -3.81
N LEU A 127 9.81 2.88 -4.05
CA LEU A 127 10.42 1.76 -4.76
C LEU A 127 11.39 1.00 -3.87
N ALA A 128 11.27 -0.32 -3.90
CA ALA A 128 12.29 -1.21 -3.35
C ALA A 128 13.09 -1.88 -4.48
N PRO A 129 14.29 -2.41 -4.19
CA PRO A 129 14.99 -3.28 -5.12
C PRO A 129 14.11 -4.45 -5.60
N PRO A 130 14.20 -4.86 -6.87
CA PRO A 130 15.12 -4.36 -7.91
C PRO A 130 14.61 -3.10 -8.64
N LEU A 131 13.39 -2.63 -8.36
CA LEU A 131 12.76 -1.53 -9.12
C LEU A 131 13.37 -0.16 -8.84
N SER A 132 14.03 0.01 -7.70
CA SER A 132 14.80 1.22 -7.37
C SER A 132 16.11 1.34 -8.18
N SER A 133 16.47 0.33 -9.00
CA SER A 133 17.61 0.48 -9.91
C SER A 133 17.36 1.60 -10.91
N VAL A 134 18.41 2.39 -11.18
CA VAL A 134 18.34 3.57 -12.06
C VAL A 134 17.80 3.21 -13.44
N ASP A 135 18.07 1.99 -13.93
CA ASP A 135 17.70 1.57 -15.27
C ASP A 135 16.28 0.99 -15.35
N LEU A 136 15.84 0.19 -14.38
CA LEU A 136 14.46 -0.31 -14.36
C LEU A 136 13.45 0.79 -14.03
N ARG A 137 13.83 1.77 -13.19
CA ARG A 137 13.00 2.92 -12.85
C ARG A 137 12.47 3.67 -14.07
N LYS A 138 13.21 3.68 -15.18
CA LYS A 138 12.86 4.42 -16.40
C LYS A 138 11.79 3.73 -17.25
N ASP A 139 11.48 2.46 -16.98
CA ASP A 139 10.59 1.65 -17.82
C ASP A 139 9.09 1.79 -17.48
N PHE A 140 8.76 2.59 -16.46
CA PHE A 140 7.38 2.86 -16.04
C PHE A 140 7.25 4.22 -15.32
N PRO A 141 6.07 4.85 -15.34
CA PRO A 141 5.78 6.03 -14.54
C PRO A 141 5.58 5.65 -13.06
N LEU A 142 6.09 6.45 -12.12
CA LEU A 142 5.77 6.24 -10.69
C LEU A 142 4.28 6.37 -10.45
N ARG A 143 3.66 7.40 -11.02
CA ARG A 143 2.22 7.60 -11.00
C ARG A 143 1.69 7.48 -12.44
N PRO A 144 1.13 6.32 -12.82
CA PRO A 144 0.46 6.17 -14.11
C PRO A 144 -0.62 7.24 -14.30
N GLU A 145 -0.78 7.77 -15.51
CA GLU A 145 -1.76 8.82 -15.82
C GLU A 145 -3.17 8.47 -15.33
N ILE A 146 -3.58 7.21 -15.52
CA ILE A 146 -4.89 6.70 -15.10
C ILE A 146 -5.16 6.83 -13.60
N ALA A 147 -4.13 6.91 -12.76
CA ALA A 147 -4.26 7.07 -11.31
C ALA A 147 -4.75 8.49 -10.94
N GLY A 148 -4.62 9.48 -11.83
CA GLY A 148 -5.06 10.85 -11.58
C GLY A 148 -4.41 11.46 -10.34
N HIS A 149 -5.22 11.75 -9.32
CA HIS A 149 -4.77 12.31 -8.05
C HIS A 149 -4.33 11.27 -7.02
N LEU A 150 -4.50 9.98 -7.29
CA LEU A 150 -4.01 8.92 -6.42
C LEU A 150 -2.47 8.95 -6.35
N ILE A 151 -1.94 8.77 -5.15
CA ILE A 151 -0.50 8.76 -4.89
C ILE A 151 -0.10 7.32 -4.59
N PRO A 152 0.83 6.71 -5.35
CA PRO A 152 1.35 5.41 -5.03
C PRO A 152 2.05 5.43 -3.66
N GLN A 153 1.59 4.60 -2.74
CA GLN A 153 2.27 4.36 -1.48
C GLN A 153 3.53 3.51 -1.68
N GLN A 154 3.41 2.45 -2.49
CA GLN A 154 4.52 1.54 -2.81
C GLN A 154 4.31 0.91 -4.19
N ILE A 155 5.40 0.61 -4.89
CA ILE A 155 5.38 -0.14 -6.16
C ILE A 155 6.25 -1.39 -6.00
N ASN A 156 5.63 -2.56 -6.15
CA ASN A 156 6.25 -3.86 -5.92
C ASN A 156 6.37 -4.68 -7.19
N LEU A 157 7.45 -5.46 -7.29
CA LEU A 157 7.62 -6.49 -8.32
C LEU A 157 7.38 -7.88 -7.73
N TRP A 158 6.39 -8.58 -8.28
CA TRP A 158 6.07 -9.94 -7.91
C TRP A 158 6.49 -10.89 -9.02
N MET A 159 7.35 -11.88 -8.72
CA MET A 159 7.89 -12.78 -9.72
C MET A 159 8.12 -14.18 -9.17
N GLY A 160 7.89 -15.20 -9.98
CA GLY A 160 8.27 -16.58 -9.67
C GLY A 160 7.84 -17.52 -10.78
N ALA A 161 8.42 -18.72 -10.81
CA ALA A 161 7.92 -19.79 -11.65
C ALA A 161 6.73 -20.49 -10.96
N SER A 162 5.78 -20.98 -11.76
CA SER A 162 4.69 -21.82 -11.28
C SER A 162 4.78 -23.19 -11.93
N SER A 163 4.57 -24.24 -11.13
CA SER A 163 4.33 -25.58 -11.66
C SER A 163 2.97 -25.65 -12.37
N LYS A 164 2.63 -26.81 -12.93
CA LYS A 164 1.33 -27.01 -13.63
C LYS A 164 0.13 -26.79 -12.70
N GLU A 165 0.31 -26.99 -11.40
CA GLU A 165 -0.70 -26.81 -10.36
C GLU A 165 -0.89 -25.34 -9.95
N GLY A 166 0.07 -24.47 -10.31
CA GLY A 166 0.07 -23.06 -9.94
C GLY A 166 0.53 -22.77 -8.51
N SER A 167 0.56 -21.49 -8.17
CA SER A 167 0.87 -20.98 -6.82
C SER A 167 -0.26 -20.08 -6.32
N SER A 168 -0.39 -19.95 -5.00
CA SER A 168 -1.44 -19.13 -4.35
C SER A 168 -0.87 -18.39 -3.15
N SER A 169 -1.32 -17.14 -2.95
CA SER A 169 -0.90 -16.24 -1.86
C SER A 169 -1.84 -16.25 -0.63
N GLY A 170 -2.65 -17.30 -0.46
CA GLY A 170 -3.77 -17.28 0.49
C GLY A 170 -4.83 -16.19 0.19
N LEU A 171 -5.96 -16.26 0.88
CA LEU A 171 -6.93 -15.17 0.90
C LEU A 171 -6.49 -14.16 1.97
N HIS A 172 -6.37 -12.91 1.59
CA HIS A 172 -5.99 -11.79 2.46
C HIS A 172 -6.66 -10.51 1.96
N HIS A 173 -6.51 -9.43 2.72
CA HIS A 173 -6.85 -8.07 2.30
C HIS A 173 -5.64 -7.17 2.56
N ASP A 174 -5.58 -6.08 1.79
CA ASP A 174 -4.57 -5.02 1.94
C ASP A 174 -5.29 -3.74 2.38
N PHE A 175 -4.55 -2.83 3.02
CA PHE A 175 -5.10 -1.56 3.50
C PHE A 175 -5.15 -0.45 2.44
N HIS A 176 -4.52 -0.66 1.28
CA HIS A 176 -4.42 0.31 0.20
C HIS A 176 -5.11 -0.17 -1.07
N ASP A 177 -5.57 0.78 -1.88
CA ASP A 177 -6.02 0.48 -3.24
C ASP A 177 -4.84 -0.09 -4.07
N ASN A 178 -5.09 -1.19 -4.77
CA ASN A 178 -4.05 -1.92 -5.48
C ASN A 178 -4.30 -1.95 -7.00
N ILE A 179 -3.33 -1.48 -7.79
CA ILE A 179 -3.32 -1.64 -9.25
C ILE A 179 -2.35 -2.76 -9.63
N TYR A 180 -2.90 -3.94 -9.90
CA TYR A 180 -2.11 -5.12 -10.24
C TYR A 180 -1.90 -5.26 -11.76
N VAL A 181 -0.68 -5.01 -12.24
CA VAL A 181 -0.32 -5.16 -13.66
C VAL A 181 0.34 -6.51 -13.93
N LEU A 182 -0.29 -7.35 -14.74
CA LEU A 182 0.28 -8.65 -15.13
C LEU A 182 1.11 -8.50 -16.41
N LEU A 183 2.43 -8.68 -16.30
CA LEU A 183 3.36 -8.58 -17.44
C LEU A 183 3.57 -9.94 -18.15
N HIS A 184 3.67 -11.03 -17.40
CA HIS A 184 3.90 -12.37 -17.97
C HIS A 184 3.10 -13.45 -17.24
N GLY A 185 2.65 -14.46 -17.97
CA GLY A 185 1.94 -15.62 -17.43
C GLY A 185 0.45 -15.38 -17.21
N ARG A 186 -0.10 -15.97 -16.14
CA ARG A 186 -1.53 -15.92 -15.83
C ARG A 186 -1.74 -15.89 -14.31
N LYS A 187 -2.59 -14.96 -13.84
CA LYS A 187 -3.05 -14.91 -12.45
C LYS A 187 -4.58 -15.01 -12.40
N ARG A 188 -5.11 -15.74 -11.43
CA ARG A 188 -6.55 -15.88 -11.18
C ARG A 188 -6.87 -15.24 -9.84
N PHE A 189 -7.66 -14.17 -9.87
CA PHE A 189 -8.12 -13.49 -8.66
C PHE A 189 -9.51 -13.99 -8.27
N ARG A 190 -9.71 -14.19 -6.97
CA ARG A 190 -11.02 -14.31 -6.33
C ARG A 190 -11.11 -13.12 -5.37
N ILE A 191 -12.02 -12.21 -5.64
CA ILE A 191 -12.22 -11.00 -4.85
C ILE A 191 -13.52 -11.16 -4.09
N LEU A 192 -13.49 -10.87 -2.79
CA LEU A 192 -14.64 -10.84 -1.91
C LEU A 192 -14.74 -9.41 -1.37
N PRO A 193 -15.95 -8.83 -1.32
CA PRO A 193 -16.08 -7.46 -0.89
C PRO A 193 -15.99 -7.38 0.65
N PRO A 194 -15.58 -6.23 1.23
CA PRO A 194 -15.32 -6.09 2.67
C PRO A 194 -16.50 -6.45 3.58
N GLU A 195 -17.74 -6.33 3.09
CA GLU A 195 -18.96 -6.65 3.83
C GLU A 195 -19.06 -8.14 4.18
N GLU A 196 -18.34 -9.00 3.46
CA GLU A 196 -18.28 -10.44 3.73
C GLU A 196 -17.33 -10.79 4.89
N ILE A 197 -16.57 -9.85 5.45
CA ILE A 197 -15.49 -10.12 6.41
C ILE A 197 -15.92 -11.00 7.59
N ARG A 198 -17.15 -10.82 8.09
CA ARG A 198 -17.71 -11.62 9.20
C ARG A 198 -17.94 -13.09 8.86
N ARG A 199 -17.82 -13.47 7.58
CA ARG A 199 -17.94 -14.86 7.08
C ARG A 199 -16.60 -15.46 6.65
N LEU A 200 -15.50 -14.70 6.72
CA LEU A 200 -14.21 -15.13 6.20
C LEU A 200 -13.31 -15.80 7.24
N TYR A 201 -13.74 -15.86 8.51
CA TYR A 201 -13.01 -16.50 9.61
C TYR A 201 -11.55 -16.03 9.67
N THR A 202 -11.37 -14.71 9.73
CA THR A 202 -10.06 -14.07 9.76
C THR A 202 -9.27 -14.43 11.01
N TYR A 203 -7.95 -14.36 10.92
CA TYR A 203 -7.11 -14.16 12.10
C TYR A 203 -7.37 -12.76 12.63
N GLY A 204 -7.65 -12.65 13.94
CA GLY A 204 -8.19 -11.43 14.55
C GLY A 204 -9.70 -11.27 14.35
N LYS A 205 -10.36 -10.57 15.28
CA LYS A 205 -11.79 -10.30 15.27
C LYS A 205 -12.08 -8.91 14.67
N PRO A 206 -12.80 -8.81 13.54
CA PRO A 206 -13.19 -7.52 12.97
C PRO A 206 -14.15 -6.76 13.89
N GLU A 207 -13.75 -5.58 14.32
CA GLU A 207 -14.52 -4.69 15.17
C GLU A 207 -15.35 -3.72 14.33
N LYS A 208 -14.69 -2.99 13.42
CA LYS A 208 -15.29 -1.95 12.58
C LYS A 208 -14.93 -2.16 11.11
N VAL A 209 -15.86 -1.82 10.23
CA VAL A 209 -15.62 -1.74 8.78
C VAL A 209 -16.11 -0.38 8.33
N TYR A 210 -15.23 0.42 7.75
CA TYR A 210 -15.56 1.73 7.18
C TYR A 210 -16.21 1.58 5.80
N ASP A 211 -16.93 2.61 5.36
CA ASP A 211 -17.60 2.63 4.04
C ASP A 211 -16.61 2.48 2.87
N ASN A 212 -15.36 2.87 3.09
CA ASN A 212 -14.28 2.70 2.12
C ASN A 212 -13.71 1.26 2.08
N GLY A 213 -14.21 0.35 2.91
CA GLY A 213 -13.79 -1.04 2.99
C GLY A 213 -12.67 -1.32 3.98
N ARG A 214 -12.12 -0.32 4.67
CA ARG A 214 -11.09 -0.52 5.68
C ARG A 214 -11.67 -1.30 6.86
N ILE A 215 -10.98 -2.36 7.25
CA ILE A 215 -11.33 -3.22 8.38
C ILE A 215 -10.41 -2.87 9.55
N VAL A 216 -11.00 -2.59 10.71
CA VAL A 216 -10.31 -2.43 11.99
C VAL A 216 -10.61 -3.65 12.85
N TYR A 217 -9.55 -4.26 13.38
CA TYR A 217 -9.59 -5.42 14.26
C TYR A 217 -9.53 -4.98 15.72
N GLU A 218 -10.07 -5.82 16.61
CA GLU A 218 -9.90 -5.63 18.05
C GLU A 218 -8.42 -5.50 18.42
N GLY A 219 -8.09 -4.52 19.24
CA GLY A 219 -6.73 -4.22 19.68
C GLY A 219 -5.94 -3.26 18.79
N GLN A 220 -6.51 -2.76 17.68
CA GLN A 220 -5.82 -1.80 16.82
C GLN A 220 -6.00 -0.32 17.22
N GLY A 221 -6.69 -0.03 18.33
CA GLY A 221 -6.93 1.36 18.76
C GLY A 221 -7.90 2.15 17.88
N ASP A 222 -7.86 3.48 17.98
CA ASP A 222 -8.76 4.39 17.25
C ASP A 222 -8.20 4.75 15.86
N VAL A 223 -8.16 3.74 14.98
CA VAL A 223 -7.72 3.90 13.58
C VAL A 223 -8.85 4.46 12.73
N LEU A 224 -8.55 5.56 12.03
CA LEU A 224 -9.49 6.27 11.15
C LEU A 224 -9.68 5.56 9.80
N GLU A 225 -10.61 6.08 9.00
CA GLU A 225 -10.96 5.49 7.70
C GLU A 225 -9.79 5.49 6.70
N ASP A 226 -8.94 6.51 6.73
CA ASP A 226 -7.71 6.62 5.92
C ASP A 226 -6.55 5.80 6.48
N GLY A 227 -6.71 5.27 7.69
CA GLY A 227 -5.75 4.43 8.36
C GLY A 227 -4.76 5.13 9.28
N ALA A 228 -4.87 6.45 9.41
CA ALA A 228 -4.13 7.18 10.41
C ALA A 228 -4.72 6.94 11.81
N GLU A 229 -3.90 7.09 12.84
CA GLU A 229 -4.37 7.07 14.21
C GLU A 229 -5.04 8.39 14.59
N ALA A 230 -6.13 8.34 15.36
CA ALA A 230 -6.88 9.54 15.73
C ALA A 230 -6.06 10.53 16.58
N SER A 231 -5.15 10.04 17.45
CA SER A 231 -4.20 10.82 18.24
C SER A 231 -3.23 11.58 17.32
N GLU A 232 -2.53 10.88 16.43
CA GLU A 232 -1.59 11.46 15.46
C GLU A 232 -2.26 12.52 14.58
N VAL A 233 -3.48 12.23 14.08
CA VAL A 233 -4.22 13.20 13.24
C VAL A 233 -4.60 14.44 14.04
N LYS A 234 -4.93 14.28 15.32
CA LYS A 234 -5.25 15.40 16.21
C LYS A 234 -4.00 16.26 16.47
N LEU A 235 -2.84 15.64 16.72
CA LEU A 235 -1.56 16.32 16.85
C LEU A 235 -1.22 17.08 15.56
N TRP A 236 -1.16 16.36 14.43
CA TRP A 236 -0.87 16.95 13.13
C TRP A 236 -1.79 18.14 12.80
N ARG A 237 -3.10 18.06 13.09
CA ARG A 237 -4.04 19.18 12.89
C ARG A 237 -3.70 20.40 13.75
N ARG A 238 -3.28 20.20 15.01
CA ARG A 238 -2.85 21.28 15.91
C ARG A 238 -1.61 21.97 15.33
N ARG A 239 -0.57 21.22 14.98
CA ARG A 239 0.66 21.76 14.38
C ARG A 239 0.40 22.46 13.07
N TYR A 240 -0.30 21.82 12.15
CA TYR A 240 -0.65 22.39 10.85
C TYR A 240 -1.41 23.73 10.97
N GLN A 241 -2.34 23.82 11.93
CA GLN A 241 -3.06 25.07 12.18
C GLN A 241 -2.15 26.17 12.75
N ALA A 242 -1.20 25.83 13.63
CA ALA A 242 -0.21 26.77 14.16
C ALA A 242 0.77 27.25 13.06
N GLU A 243 1.27 26.35 12.21
CA GLU A 243 2.11 26.68 11.05
C GLU A 243 1.39 27.63 10.08
N ARG A 244 0.10 27.39 9.82
CA ARG A 244 -0.71 28.29 8.98
C ARG A 244 -0.87 29.68 9.59
N GLU A 245 -0.97 29.78 10.92
CA GLU A 245 -1.01 31.07 11.61
C GLU A 245 0.33 31.81 11.51
N VAL A 246 1.46 31.09 11.60
CA VAL A 246 2.80 31.63 11.36
C VAL A 246 2.90 32.15 9.94
N ALA A 247 2.61 31.34 8.93
CA ALA A 247 2.68 31.72 7.52
C ALA A 247 1.79 32.95 7.20
N ALA A 248 0.59 33.01 7.78
CA ALA A 248 -0.29 34.18 7.64
C ALA A 248 0.30 35.44 8.29
N ALA A 249 0.94 35.30 9.46
CA ALA A 249 1.60 36.41 10.14
C ALA A 249 2.90 36.87 9.44
N GLU A 250 3.65 35.96 8.81
CA GLU A 250 4.80 36.30 7.96
C GLU A 250 4.36 37.08 6.71
N ALA A 251 3.24 36.69 6.10
CA ALA A 251 2.65 37.43 4.99
C ALA A 251 2.26 38.86 5.41
N ASP A 252 1.65 39.03 6.59
CA ASP A 252 1.35 40.34 7.17
C ASP A 252 2.60 41.22 7.34
N VAL A 253 3.69 40.64 7.85
CA VAL A 253 4.99 41.34 8.02
C VAL A 253 5.51 41.79 6.66
N THR A 254 5.45 40.93 5.66
CA THR A 254 5.90 41.24 4.29
C THR A 254 5.06 42.33 3.64
N MET A 255 3.75 42.37 3.93
CA MET A 255 2.84 43.43 3.48
C MET A 255 2.97 44.75 4.27
N GLY A 256 3.83 44.81 5.30
CA GLY A 256 4.04 46.00 6.12
C GLY A 256 2.86 46.32 7.05
N ILE A 257 2.03 45.33 7.38
CA ILE A 257 0.91 45.50 8.31
C ILE A 257 1.49 45.77 9.72
N THR A 258 1.06 46.86 10.35
CA THR A 258 1.62 47.34 11.64
C THR A 258 1.56 46.30 12.76
N SER A 259 0.51 45.46 12.79
CA SER A 259 0.38 44.37 13.76
C SER A 259 1.18 43.12 13.40
N GLY A 260 1.73 43.02 12.19
CA GLY A 260 2.41 41.83 11.66
C GLY A 260 3.50 41.28 12.58
N PRO A 261 4.49 42.07 13.02
CA PRO A 261 5.56 41.57 13.89
C PRO A 261 5.06 41.01 15.23
N SER A 262 4.05 41.64 15.83
CA SER A 262 3.46 41.16 17.08
C SER A 262 2.65 39.87 16.87
N ARG A 263 1.94 39.77 15.74
CA ARG A 263 1.21 38.54 15.36
C ARG A 263 2.18 37.39 15.10
N LEU A 264 3.29 37.66 14.41
CA LEU A 264 4.30 36.65 14.11
C LEU A 264 4.94 36.10 15.39
N LYS A 265 5.33 36.98 16.32
CA LYS A 265 5.86 36.56 17.62
C LYS A 265 4.86 35.68 18.39
N ALA A 266 3.58 36.05 18.39
CA ALA A 266 2.55 35.27 19.07
C ALA A 266 2.27 33.92 18.39
N ALA A 267 2.30 33.88 17.06
CA ALA A 267 2.12 32.65 16.29
C ALA A 267 3.29 31.68 16.48
N LEU A 268 4.54 32.16 16.44
CA LEU A 268 5.72 31.35 16.73
C LEU A 268 5.69 30.77 18.15
N ALA A 269 5.41 31.60 19.17
CA ALA A 269 5.29 31.13 20.54
C ALA A 269 4.12 30.14 20.76
N LYS A 270 3.12 30.14 19.87
CA LYS A 270 2.04 29.15 19.87
C LYS A 270 2.49 27.85 19.20
N LEU A 271 3.23 27.93 18.08
CA LEU A 271 3.81 26.78 17.42
C LEU A 271 4.76 26.04 18.36
N ASP A 272 5.69 26.75 19.01
CA ASP A 272 6.64 26.17 19.98
C ASP A 272 5.91 25.35 21.06
N LYS A 273 4.78 25.86 21.59
CA LYS A 273 3.98 25.16 22.60
C LYS A 273 3.25 23.93 22.07
N VAL A 274 2.87 23.95 20.79
CA VAL A 274 2.24 22.78 20.16
C VAL A 274 3.29 21.70 19.94
N GLU A 275 4.49 22.06 19.49
CA GLU A 275 5.61 21.14 19.32
C GLU A 275 6.08 20.54 20.65
N GLU A 276 6.14 21.35 21.72
CA GLU A 276 6.48 20.87 23.07
C GLU A 276 5.45 19.86 23.58
N ALA A 277 4.15 20.15 23.43
CA ALA A 277 3.08 19.23 23.83
C ALA A 277 3.02 17.95 22.96
N GLU A 278 3.39 18.04 21.68
CA GLU A 278 3.53 16.86 20.81
C GLU A 278 4.66 15.95 21.27
N LEU A 279 5.80 16.51 21.67
CA LEU A 279 6.92 15.73 22.18
C LEU A 279 6.57 15.04 23.51
N GLU A 280 5.82 15.71 24.38
CA GLU A 280 5.32 15.11 25.63
C GLU A 280 4.34 13.95 25.36
N GLU A 281 3.36 14.14 24.48
CA GLU A 281 2.40 13.06 24.13
C GLU A 281 3.12 11.85 23.48
N LEU A 282 4.16 12.06 22.68
CA LEU A 282 4.95 10.96 22.07
C LEU A 282 5.79 10.17 23.09
N LEU A 283 6.37 10.85 24.09
CA LEU A 283 7.16 10.19 25.13
C LEU A 283 6.27 9.35 26.06
N ASP A 284 5.05 9.82 26.35
CA ASP A 284 4.08 9.07 27.15
C ASP A 284 3.60 7.80 26.43
N GLU A 285 3.54 7.79 25.09
CA GLU A 285 3.19 6.61 24.28
C GLU A 285 4.34 5.58 24.22
N GLU A 286 5.61 6.01 24.12
CA GLU A 286 6.77 5.10 24.15
C GLU A 286 6.94 4.38 25.49
N ASP A 287 6.62 5.05 26.61
CA ASP A 287 6.68 4.45 27.96
C ASP A 287 5.58 3.39 28.19
N GLU A 288 4.45 3.43 27.47
CA GLU A 288 3.39 2.40 27.56
C GLU A 288 3.74 1.12 26.77
N ASP A 289 4.55 1.22 25.71
CA ASP A 289 5.00 0.09 24.88
C ASP A 289 6.17 -0.70 25.52
N GLU A 290 6.98 -0.08 26.40
CA GLU A 290 8.06 -0.79 27.12
C GLU A 290 7.53 -1.70 28.25
N ASP A 291 6.29 -1.51 28.71
CA ASP A 291 5.68 -2.28 29.80
C ASP A 291 5.01 -3.61 29.34
N GLU A 292 4.91 -3.89 28.03
CA GLU A 292 4.34 -5.16 27.50
C GLU A 292 5.38 -6.28 27.25
N ASP A 293 6.68 -6.02 27.37
CA ASP A 293 7.75 -7.00 27.07
C ASP A 293 8.35 -7.72 28.31
N GLU A 294 7.82 -7.52 29.53
CA GLU A 294 8.35 -8.15 30.77
C GLU A 294 7.66 -9.45 31.23
N ASP A 295 6.74 -10.05 30.46
CA ASP A 295 6.10 -11.33 30.81
C ASP A 295 6.20 -12.42 29.72
N GLU A 296 7.43 -12.90 29.40
CA GLU A 296 7.69 -14.30 28.94
C GLU A 296 8.99 -14.92 29.51
#